data_AF-A0A524HDE6-F1
#
_entry.id   AF-A0A524HDE6-F1
#
_cell.length_a   1.000
_cell.length_b   1.000
_cell.length_c   1.000
_cell.angle_alpha   90.00
_cell.angle_beta   90.00
_cell.angle_gamma   90.00
#
_symmetry.space_group_name_H-M   'P 1'
#
loop_
_entity.id
_entity.type
_entity.pdbx_description
1 polymer ?
#
loop_
_entity_poly.entity_id
_entity_poly.type
_entity_poly.pdbx_seq_one_letter_code
_entity_poly.pdbx_strand_id
1 'polypeptide(L)'
;MFSRRVSPSMNVQGPVLVVDQEVAYMIWSEEILTGLDSGNTTTHFRYFPLNHPASIRPVMELYVPASQNIEPAPYPDETFEVGNRVLLGGMIPRTPYLENIDSITTQYPETALVFRSRSEYKWRDFRPQVNIAYFSDGLLTSYQPLSYTSAESNYPAINYDQDLNLYVTWLEKGETTYRAYLTTTDPDKKANIDLVSTDDYLYLAAEGLFGILAGAVLAPFAAAAWGGIGLIAFIFNFIFSRLNKIFFRTMGEILSIAGGLFIFWWIKNATLPGLLDDYIPFSAWIPRIPSQLETPLIIGVPVLIAILSFAIAWFKTYGKGSGSPINFYLIYVALDTLMSCAVYGILIYGSF
;
A
#
# COMPACT_ATOMS: atom_id res chain seq x y z
N MET A 1 -3.67 11.42 26.99
CA MET A 1 -4.16 12.36 25.96
C MET A 1 -5.59 12.76 26.27
N PHE A 2 -5.95 14.03 26.07
CA PHE A 2 -7.29 14.54 26.32
C PHE A 2 -8.19 14.21 25.12
N SER A 3 -9.23 13.40 25.33
CA SER A 3 -10.32 13.21 24.39
C SER A 3 -11.61 13.54 25.14
N ARG A 4 -12.43 14.42 24.57
CA ARG A 4 -13.66 14.87 25.19
C ARG A 4 -14.76 14.95 24.16
N ARG A 5 -15.86 14.25 24.46
CA ARG A 5 -17.12 14.44 23.76
C ARG A 5 -17.65 15.85 24.06
N VAL A 6 -17.64 16.72 23.06
CA VAL A 6 -18.11 18.10 23.16
C VAL A 6 -19.58 18.24 22.78
N SER A 7 -20.10 17.30 21.98
CA SER A 7 -21.52 17.20 21.65
C SER A 7 -21.93 15.72 21.45
N PRO A 8 -23.23 15.41 21.39
CA PRO A 8 -23.69 14.06 21.05
C PRO A 8 -23.14 13.55 19.71
N SER A 9 -22.82 14.45 18.78
CA SER A 9 -22.37 14.13 17.43
C SER A 9 -20.87 14.30 17.21
N MET A 10 -20.10 14.75 18.22
CA MET A 10 -18.70 15.14 18.01
C MET A 10 -17.81 14.82 19.22
N ASN A 11 -16.69 14.20 18.93
CA ASN A 11 -15.59 13.96 19.85
C ASN A 11 -14.39 14.80 19.44
N VAL A 12 -13.70 15.40 20.40
CA VAL A 12 -12.50 16.22 20.14
C VAL A 12 -11.32 15.63 20.88
N GLN A 13 -10.21 15.42 20.16
CA GLN A 13 -8.91 14.99 20.69
C GLN A 13 -7.93 16.17 20.68
N GLY A 14 -7.27 16.43 21.80
CA GLY A 14 -6.45 17.63 22.02
C GLY A 14 -7.16 18.68 22.89
N PRO A 15 -6.82 19.98 22.78
CA PRO A 15 -5.76 20.53 21.93
C PRO A 15 -4.36 20.12 22.41
N VAL A 16 -3.45 19.92 21.47
CA VAL A 16 -2.01 19.78 21.69
C VAL A 16 -1.39 21.15 21.39
N LEU A 17 -0.69 21.71 22.37
CA LEU A 17 0.07 22.94 22.20
C LEU A 17 1.53 22.56 21.98
N VAL A 18 2.08 23.03 20.87
CA VAL A 18 3.49 22.84 20.50
C VAL A 18 4.11 24.21 20.36
N VAL A 19 5.34 24.37 20.82
CA VAL A 19 6.07 25.62 20.70
C VAL A 19 7.44 25.32 20.09
N ASP A 20 7.79 26.06 19.06
CA ASP A 20 9.15 26.13 18.50
C ASP A 20 9.81 27.47 18.91
N GLN A 21 10.95 27.81 18.33
CA GLN A 21 11.67 29.05 18.66
C GLN A 21 10.86 30.35 18.43
N GLU A 22 9.97 30.38 17.43
CA GLU A 22 9.31 31.61 16.97
C GLU A 22 7.79 31.55 17.04
N VAL A 23 7.20 30.36 17.02
CA VAL A 23 5.80 30.08 16.77
C VAL A 23 5.25 29.07 17.77
N ALA A 24 4.01 29.31 18.21
CA ALA A 24 3.21 28.32 18.90
C ALA A 24 2.11 27.76 17.97
N TYR A 25 1.96 26.45 17.97
CA TYR A 25 0.96 25.68 17.23
C TYR A 25 -0.07 25.10 18.18
N MET A 26 -1.34 25.17 17.79
CA MET A 26 -2.44 24.53 18.49
C MET A 26 -3.12 23.56 17.53
N ILE A 27 -3.10 22.28 17.86
CA ILE A 27 -3.54 21.19 16.99
C ILE A 27 -4.62 20.39 17.71
N TRP A 28 -5.70 20.04 17.02
CA TRP A 28 -6.76 19.18 17.56
C TRP A 28 -7.43 18.40 16.44
N SER A 29 -8.04 17.27 16.78
CA SER A 29 -8.80 16.45 15.84
C SER A 29 -10.26 16.38 16.27
N GLU A 30 -11.16 16.47 15.30
CA GLU A 30 -12.60 16.38 15.48
C GLU A 30 -13.10 15.11 14.79
N GLU A 31 -13.72 14.22 15.54
CA GLU A 31 -14.35 12.99 15.06
C GLU A 31 -15.87 13.14 15.13
N ILE A 32 -16.53 12.96 13.98
CA ILE A 32 -17.98 13.01 13.88
C ILE A 32 -18.55 11.64 14.26
N LEU A 33 -19.38 11.59 15.30
CA LEU A 33 -19.91 10.34 15.87
C LEU A 33 -21.27 9.91 15.29
N THR A 34 -21.97 10.80 14.59
CA THR A 34 -23.34 10.55 14.11
C THR A 34 -23.64 11.32 12.83
N GLY A 35 -24.48 10.77 11.96
CA GLY A 35 -24.91 11.40 10.71
C GLY A 35 -24.28 10.73 9.48
N LEU A 36 -24.40 11.38 8.32
CA LEU A 36 -23.82 10.88 7.07
C LEU A 36 -22.28 10.87 7.11
N ASP A 37 -21.69 11.80 7.87
CA ASP A 37 -20.25 11.95 8.03
C ASP A 37 -19.71 11.18 9.26
N SER A 38 -20.50 10.27 9.83
CA SER A 38 -20.10 9.49 11.00
C SER A 38 -18.83 8.66 10.71
N GLY A 39 -17.88 8.71 11.63
CA GLY A 39 -16.57 8.09 11.51
C GLY A 39 -15.55 8.91 10.72
N ASN A 40 -15.93 10.09 10.22
CA ASN A 40 -14.98 11.03 9.64
C ASN A 40 -14.22 11.75 10.76
N THR A 41 -12.90 11.86 10.61
CA THR A 41 -12.03 12.61 11.51
C THR A 41 -11.28 13.66 10.71
N THR A 42 -11.28 14.89 11.19
CA THR A 42 -10.53 15.99 10.57
C THR A 42 -9.63 16.63 11.61
N THR A 43 -8.34 16.73 11.29
CA THR A 43 -7.36 17.42 12.13
C THR A 43 -7.20 18.85 11.68
N HIS A 44 -7.29 19.74 12.65
CA HIS A 44 -7.13 21.17 12.48
C HIS A 44 -5.89 21.64 13.21
N PHE A 45 -5.29 22.69 12.69
CA PHE A 45 -4.25 23.42 13.38
C PHE A 45 -4.39 24.92 13.15
N ARG A 46 -3.82 25.68 14.08
CA ARG A 46 -3.57 27.11 13.90
C ARG A 46 -2.29 27.48 14.61
N TYR A 47 -1.66 28.55 14.18
CA TYR A 47 -0.42 29.01 14.80
C TYR A 47 -0.42 30.52 15.04
N PHE A 48 0.43 30.96 15.95
CA PHE A 48 0.66 32.36 16.25
C PHE A 48 2.13 32.60 16.61
N PRO A 49 2.74 33.71 16.13
CA PRO A 49 4.10 34.08 16.52
C PRO A 49 4.15 34.38 18.02
N LEU A 50 5.16 33.86 18.73
CA LEU A 50 5.33 34.03 20.18
C LEU A 50 5.40 35.51 20.59
N ASN A 51 6.04 36.33 19.75
CA ASN A 51 6.20 37.77 19.99
C ASN A 51 4.96 38.60 19.60
N HIS A 52 4.02 38.04 18.84
CA HIS A 52 2.84 38.74 18.33
C HIS A 52 1.59 37.83 18.39
N PRO A 53 1.13 37.42 19.58
CA PRO A 53 0.02 36.46 19.71
C PRO A 53 -1.31 37.00 19.17
N ALA A 54 -1.47 38.32 19.07
CA ALA A 54 -2.62 38.96 18.43
C ALA A 54 -2.69 38.68 16.91
N SER A 55 -1.56 38.33 16.28
CA SER A 55 -1.46 37.99 14.85
C SER A 55 -1.77 36.51 14.60
N ILE A 56 -2.84 36.02 15.22
CA ILE A 56 -3.23 34.62 15.10
C ILE A 56 -3.72 34.30 13.69
N ARG A 57 -3.24 33.20 13.13
CA ARG A 57 -3.67 32.74 11.80
C ARG A 57 -5.05 32.07 11.89
N PRO A 58 -5.82 32.07 10.78
CA PRO A 58 -7.06 31.31 10.72
C PRO A 58 -6.80 29.81 10.95
N VAL A 59 -7.86 29.10 11.32
CA VAL A 59 -7.82 27.64 11.44
C VAL A 59 -7.58 27.04 10.06
N MET A 60 -6.63 26.11 9.98
CA MET A 60 -6.28 25.36 8.79
C MET A 60 -6.49 23.88 9.05
N GLU A 61 -6.77 23.12 8.00
CA GLU A 61 -6.80 21.66 8.06
C GLU A 61 -5.40 21.11 7.85
N LEU A 62 -5.04 20.12 8.66
CA LEU A 62 -3.77 19.45 8.58
C LEU A 62 -3.91 18.20 7.72
N TYR A 63 -3.22 18.18 6.58
CA TYR A 63 -3.21 17.07 5.65
C TYR A 63 -1.82 16.44 5.60
N VAL A 64 -1.75 15.13 5.81
CA VAL A 64 -0.51 14.36 5.66
C VAL A 64 -0.66 13.35 4.53
N PRO A 65 0.44 12.90 3.91
CA PRO A 65 0.39 11.87 2.90
C PRO A 65 -0.28 10.58 3.42
N ALA A 66 -1.16 10.01 2.60
CA ALA A 66 -1.84 8.76 2.90
C ALA A 66 -1.28 7.57 2.11
N SER A 67 -0.41 7.79 1.13
CA SER A 67 0.23 6.70 0.35
C SER A 67 1.60 6.34 0.93
N GLN A 68 2.02 5.10 0.70
CA GLN A 68 3.31 4.57 1.15
C GLN A 68 4.42 4.73 0.11
N ASN A 69 4.06 4.74 -1.19
CA ASN A 69 5.03 4.78 -2.29
C ASN A 69 5.43 6.21 -2.63
N ILE A 70 5.96 6.94 -1.65
CA ILE A 70 6.43 8.31 -1.84
C ILE A 70 7.93 8.33 -1.63
N GLU A 71 8.66 8.74 -2.67
CA GLU A 71 10.12 8.77 -2.65
C GLU A 71 10.60 9.85 -1.67
N PRO A 72 11.37 9.48 -0.63
CA PRO A 72 11.94 10.43 0.30
C PRO A 72 13.16 11.10 -0.34
N ALA A 73 13.34 12.40 -0.09
CA ALA A 73 14.45 13.20 -0.59
C ALA A 73 15.23 13.85 0.57
N PRO A 74 16.50 14.22 0.37
CA PRO A 74 17.23 15.02 1.36
C PRO A 74 16.49 16.33 1.65
N TYR A 75 16.42 16.71 2.93
CA TYR A 75 15.83 17.97 3.36
C TYR A 75 16.95 18.95 3.76
N PRO A 76 17.03 20.15 3.17
CA PRO A 76 18.20 21.03 3.32
C PRO A 76 18.31 21.73 4.69
N ASP A 77 17.17 22.00 5.34
CA ASP A 77 17.09 22.83 6.55
C ASP A 77 16.59 22.00 7.76
N GLU A 78 17.23 20.86 8.02
CA GLU A 78 16.82 19.98 9.12
C GLU A 78 17.38 20.43 10.49
N THR A 79 16.52 20.45 11.50
CA THR A 79 16.97 20.60 12.91
C THR A 79 17.27 19.24 13.53
N PHE A 80 16.45 18.24 13.20
CA PHE A 80 16.60 16.87 13.70
C PHE A 80 17.35 16.00 12.68
N GLU A 81 18.23 15.14 13.17
CA GLU A 81 19.05 14.20 12.40
C GLU A 81 18.22 13.01 11.90
N VAL A 82 17.29 13.22 10.97
CA VAL A 82 16.28 12.19 10.60
C VAL A 82 16.46 11.63 9.19
N GLY A 83 17.44 12.14 8.44
CA GLY A 83 17.75 11.73 7.07
C GLY A 83 16.66 12.14 6.07
N ASN A 84 16.51 11.36 4.99
CA ASN A 84 15.62 11.72 3.88
C ASN A 84 14.15 11.77 4.32
N ARG A 85 13.44 12.84 3.94
CA ARG A 85 12.04 13.08 4.29
C ARG A 85 11.17 13.17 3.03
N VAL A 86 9.88 12.94 3.18
CA VAL A 86 8.90 13.22 2.13
C VAL A 86 8.65 14.72 2.10
N LEU A 87 8.99 15.35 0.97
CA LEU A 87 8.69 16.75 0.70
C LEU A 87 7.22 16.91 0.35
N LEU A 88 6.56 17.84 1.03
CA LEU A 88 5.12 18.05 0.88
C LEU A 88 4.84 18.99 -0.29
N GLY A 89 4.82 18.42 -1.50
CA GLY A 89 4.50 19.11 -2.75
C GLY A 89 3.74 18.20 -3.71
N GLY A 90 3.00 18.79 -4.67
CA GLY A 90 2.31 18.03 -5.72
C GLY A 90 1.01 17.33 -5.30
N MET A 91 0.46 16.57 -6.25
CA MET A 91 -0.80 15.81 -6.13
C MET A 91 -0.57 14.45 -5.48
N ILE A 92 -0.28 14.45 -4.18
CA ILE A 92 -0.14 13.23 -3.37
C ILE A 92 -1.49 12.95 -2.68
N PRO A 93 -1.97 11.69 -2.61
CA PRO A 93 -3.11 11.33 -1.77
C PRO A 93 -2.85 11.76 -0.32
N ARG A 94 -3.82 12.45 0.28
CA ARG A 94 -3.68 13.01 1.64
C ARG A 94 -4.85 12.60 2.52
N THR A 95 -4.60 12.54 3.82
CA THR A 95 -5.61 12.30 4.84
C THR A 95 -5.57 13.39 5.91
N PRO A 96 -6.73 13.91 6.36
CA PRO A 96 -6.82 14.75 7.54
C PRO A 96 -7.04 13.93 8.82
N TYR A 97 -7.07 12.59 8.73
CA TYR A 97 -7.30 11.70 9.86
C TYR A 97 -6.02 11.54 10.66
N LEU A 98 -5.80 12.42 11.65
CA LEU A 98 -4.72 12.24 12.63
C LEU A 98 -5.31 12.01 14.03
N GLU A 99 -4.80 10.98 14.70
CA GLU A 99 -5.15 10.63 16.06
C GLU A 99 -3.90 10.48 16.91
N ASN A 100 -4.06 10.49 18.22
CA ASN A 100 -2.99 10.17 19.16
C ASN A 100 -1.72 11.02 18.95
N ILE A 101 -1.92 12.31 18.66
CA ILE A 101 -0.88 13.29 18.37
C ILE A 101 0.00 13.58 19.61
N ASP A 102 1.26 13.22 19.55
CA ASP A 102 2.28 13.65 20.51
C ASP A 102 3.31 14.55 19.80
N SER A 103 4.01 15.37 20.56
CA SER A 103 4.82 16.46 19.98
C SER A 103 6.02 16.81 20.83
N ILE A 104 7.06 17.32 20.18
CA ILE A 104 8.21 17.89 20.86
C ILE A 104 8.06 19.41 20.94
N THR A 105 8.07 19.98 22.14
CA THR A 105 8.28 21.42 22.31
C THR A 105 9.77 21.70 22.31
N THR A 106 10.23 22.58 21.41
CA THR A 106 11.65 22.89 21.20
C THR A 106 11.94 24.38 21.33
N GLN A 107 13.23 24.72 21.45
CA GLN A 107 13.73 26.09 21.30
C GLN A 107 14.39 26.30 19.93
N TYR A 108 14.10 25.41 18.98
CA TYR A 108 14.71 25.39 17.64
C TYR A 108 13.69 25.83 16.58
N PRO A 109 14.13 26.18 15.36
CA PRO A 109 13.24 26.61 14.28
C PRO A 109 12.27 25.54 13.77
N GLU A 110 12.47 24.28 14.16
CA GLU A 110 11.64 23.15 13.77
C GLU A 110 11.10 22.40 14.99
N THR A 111 9.88 21.89 14.86
CA THR A 111 9.26 20.96 15.79
C THR A 111 8.77 19.71 15.06
N ALA A 112 8.62 18.60 15.80
CA ALA A 112 8.15 17.34 15.30
C ALA A 112 6.87 16.90 16.01
N LEU A 113 5.95 16.35 15.22
CA LEU A 113 4.67 15.80 15.65
C LEU A 113 4.60 14.34 15.22
N VAL A 114 4.43 13.44 16.18
CA VAL A 114 4.15 12.03 15.91
C VAL A 114 2.66 11.77 16.10
N PHE A 115 2.06 11.00 15.22
CA PHE A 115 0.62 10.71 15.29
C PHE A 115 0.30 9.40 14.61
N ARG A 116 -0.89 8.90 14.90
CA ARG A 116 -1.53 7.81 14.17
C ARG A 116 -2.33 8.40 13.01
N SER A 117 -2.16 7.88 11.80
CA SER A 117 -3.04 8.21 10.67
C SER A 117 -3.42 6.96 9.88
N ARG A 118 -4.48 7.07 9.07
CA ARG A 118 -4.85 6.00 8.13
C ARG A 118 -4.00 6.15 6.88
N SER A 119 -3.00 5.30 6.76
CA SER A 119 -2.13 5.23 5.59
C SER A 119 -2.41 3.94 4.83
N GLU A 120 -2.17 3.97 3.53
CA GLU A 120 -2.24 2.80 2.67
C GLU A 120 -1.34 1.69 3.25
N TYR A 121 -1.82 0.47 3.19
CA TYR A 121 -1.12 -0.73 3.63
C TYR A 121 -1.53 -1.84 2.69
N LYS A 122 -0.62 -2.40 1.90
CA LYS A 122 -0.92 -3.41 0.88
C LYS A 122 -2.13 -3.04 -0.02
N TRP A 123 -1.86 -2.32 -1.12
CA TRP A 123 -2.80 -2.00 -2.21
C TRP A 123 -4.27 -1.75 -1.82
N ARG A 124 -4.64 -0.47 -1.67
CA ARG A 124 -6.01 -0.01 -1.34
C ARG A 124 -6.58 -0.45 0.02
N ASP A 125 -5.90 -1.29 0.79
CA ASP A 125 -6.20 -1.43 2.22
C ASP A 125 -5.56 -0.24 2.98
N PHE A 126 -6.24 0.26 4.01
CA PHE A 126 -5.83 1.42 4.81
C PHE A 126 -5.81 1.04 6.27
N ARG A 127 -4.61 1.07 6.85
CA ARG A 127 -4.39 0.69 8.25
C ARG A 127 -3.93 1.88 9.08
N PRO A 128 -4.29 1.90 10.36
CA PRO A 128 -3.63 2.75 11.35
C PRO A 128 -2.12 2.55 11.38
N GLN A 129 -1.37 3.57 10.98
CA GLN A 129 0.09 3.58 11.07
C GLN A 129 0.56 4.79 11.87
N VAL A 130 1.74 4.68 12.47
CA VAL A 130 2.44 5.79 13.10
C VAL A 130 3.29 6.49 12.07
N ASN A 131 3.17 7.81 12.05
CA ASN A 131 3.92 8.68 11.17
C ASN A 131 4.39 9.91 11.94
N ILE A 132 5.40 10.59 11.39
CA ILE A 132 5.95 11.83 11.94
C ILE A 132 5.86 12.93 10.90
N ALA A 133 5.57 14.14 11.35
CA ALA A 133 5.53 15.32 10.52
C ALA A 133 6.29 16.47 11.19
N TYR A 134 6.92 17.29 10.38
CA TYR A 134 7.79 18.38 10.83
C TYR A 134 7.18 19.72 10.47
N PHE A 135 7.26 20.66 11.40
CA PHE A 135 6.74 22.00 11.24
C PHE A 135 7.85 23.01 11.45
N SER A 136 7.85 24.04 10.62
CA SER A 136 8.72 25.21 10.72
C SER A 136 8.01 26.41 10.13
N ASP A 137 8.28 27.61 10.65
CA ASP A 137 7.68 28.87 10.21
C ASP A 137 6.13 28.87 10.19
N GLY A 138 5.52 28.10 11.08
CA GLY A 138 4.06 28.00 11.18
C GLY A 138 3.43 27.00 10.20
N LEU A 139 4.21 26.32 9.37
CA LEU A 139 3.71 25.44 8.32
C LEU A 139 4.28 24.03 8.45
N LEU A 140 3.51 23.07 7.95
CA LEU A 140 3.95 21.69 7.78
C LEU A 140 4.95 21.62 6.62
N THR A 141 6.19 21.19 6.87
CA THR A 141 7.29 21.21 5.87
C THR A 141 7.55 19.84 5.25
N SER A 142 7.62 18.80 6.09
CA SER A 142 8.03 17.47 5.67
C SER A 142 7.37 16.37 6.51
N TYR A 143 7.46 15.13 6.03
CA TYR A 143 6.78 13.97 6.59
C TYR A 143 7.65 12.71 6.48
N GLN A 144 7.54 11.78 7.42
CA GLN A 144 8.14 10.45 7.31
C GLN A 144 7.17 9.39 7.85
N PRO A 145 6.93 8.28 7.12
CA PRO A 145 6.24 7.13 7.68
C PRO A 145 7.16 6.38 8.64
N LEU A 146 6.64 5.97 9.80
CA LEU A 146 7.43 5.25 10.83
C LEU A 146 7.07 3.78 10.93
N SER A 147 5.79 3.42 10.82
CA SER A 147 5.35 2.02 10.88
C SER A 147 4.75 1.54 9.55
N TYR A 148 5.01 0.28 9.24
CA TYR A 148 4.38 -0.47 8.15
C TYR A 148 4.06 -1.88 8.64
N THR A 149 2.97 -2.00 9.41
CA THR A 149 2.57 -3.25 10.09
C THR A 149 1.14 -3.65 9.72
N SER A 150 0.83 -4.95 9.82
CA SER A 150 -0.53 -5.47 9.69
C SER A 150 -1.39 -5.17 10.92
N ALA A 151 -0.77 -4.91 12.07
CA ALA A 151 -1.44 -4.58 13.31
C ALA A 151 -1.79 -3.08 13.37
N GLU A 152 -2.72 -2.72 14.26
CA GLU A 152 -3.04 -1.32 14.50
C GLU A 152 -2.00 -0.68 15.41
N SER A 153 -1.25 0.29 14.87
CA SER A 153 -0.29 1.07 15.65
C SER A 153 -0.97 2.24 16.35
N ASN A 154 -0.76 2.34 17.65
CA ASN A 154 -1.49 3.24 18.54
C ASN A 154 -0.56 3.91 19.56
N TYR A 155 -1.03 5.05 20.08
CA TYR A 155 -0.37 5.80 21.17
C TYR A 155 1.12 6.07 20.91
N PRO A 156 1.48 6.70 19.78
CA PRO A 156 2.85 7.08 19.59
C PRO A 156 3.27 8.13 20.62
N ALA A 157 4.53 8.09 21.00
CA ALA A 157 5.17 9.07 21.85
C ALA A 157 6.56 9.41 21.29
N ILE A 158 6.95 10.67 21.38
CA ILE A 158 8.20 11.18 20.81
C ILE A 158 9.04 11.93 21.85
N ASN A 159 10.36 11.75 21.78
CA ASN A 159 11.32 12.51 22.56
C ASN A 159 12.62 12.70 21.75
N TYR A 160 13.52 13.54 22.25
CA TYR A 160 14.82 13.78 21.64
C TYR A 160 15.92 13.86 22.71
N ASP A 161 17.18 13.60 22.30
CA ASP A 161 18.34 13.73 23.18
C ASP A 161 19.11 15.05 22.96
N GLN A 162 20.27 15.18 23.61
CA GLN A 162 21.10 16.38 23.56
C GLN A 162 21.69 16.65 22.18
N ASP A 163 21.83 15.60 21.37
CA ASP A 163 22.37 15.65 20.01
C ASP A 163 21.25 15.75 18.96
N LEU A 164 20.01 16.03 19.41
CA LEU A 164 18.81 16.15 18.57
C LEU A 164 18.44 14.87 17.83
N ASN A 165 18.86 13.70 18.33
CA ASN A 165 18.35 12.44 17.83
C ASN A 165 16.93 12.22 18.34
N LEU A 166 16.05 11.73 17.48
CA LEU A 166 14.68 11.41 17.83
C LEU A 166 14.56 9.99 18.37
N TYR A 167 13.64 9.81 19.30
CA TYR A 167 13.20 8.53 19.83
C TYR A 167 11.68 8.49 19.75
N VAL A 168 11.15 7.55 18.98
CA VAL A 168 9.71 7.38 18.82
C VAL A 168 9.33 5.99 19.27
N THR A 169 8.31 5.92 20.13
CA THR A 169 7.73 4.66 20.58
C THR A 169 6.26 4.59 20.22
N TRP A 170 5.72 3.39 20.05
CA TRP A 170 4.29 3.16 19.88
C TRP A 170 3.91 1.77 20.35
N LEU A 171 2.60 1.51 20.44
CA LEU A 171 2.03 0.23 20.80
C LEU A 171 1.34 -0.39 19.58
N GLU A 172 1.63 -1.65 19.31
CA GLU A 172 0.84 -2.45 18.37
C GLU A 172 0.00 -3.47 19.14
N LYS A 173 -1.26 -3.61 18.72
CA LYS A 173 -2.17 -4.59 19.30
C LYS A 173 -1.79 -6.00 18.83
N GLY A 174 -1.25 -6.81 19.73
CA GLY A 174 -1.10 -8.25 19.53
C GLY A 174 -2.38 -9.03 19.86
N GLU A 175 -2.34 -10.35 19.73
CA GLU A 175 -3.49 -11.23 20.00
C GLU A 175 -3.94 -11.17 21.49
N THR A 176 -2.97 -11.08 22.40
CA THR A 176 -3.22 -11.15 23.85
C THR A 176 -2.58 -10.01 24.64
N THR A 177 -1.61 -9.30 24.07
CA THR A 177 -0.86 -8.21 24.71
C THR A 177 -0.56 -7.08 23.72
N TYR A 178 -0.28 -5.90 24.23
CA TYR A 178 0.32 -4.84 23.42
C TYR A 178 1.83 -5.03 23.36
N ARG A 179 2.40 -4.90 22.17
CA ARG A 179 3.85 -4.88 21.95
C ARG A 179 4.31 -3.44 21.81
N ALA A 180 5.35 -3.07 22.55
CA ALA A 180 5.96 -1.75 22.43
C ALA A 180 7.06 -1.79 21.38
N TYR A 181 7.02 -0.84 20.46
CA TYR A 181 8.03 -0.63 19.42
C TYR A 181 8.79 0.65 19.70
N LEU A 182 10.05 0.69 19.27
CA LEU A 182 10.95 1.82 19.38
C LEU A 182 11.69 1.99 18.05
N THR A 183 11.78 3.23 17.58
CA THR A 183 12.72 3.63 16.54
C THR A 183 13.49 4.86 17.00
N THR A 184 14.69 5.04 16.44
CA THR A 184 15.55 6.17 16.77
C THR A 184 16.44 6.56 15.60
N THR A 185 16.89 7.80 15.63
CA THR A 185 17.90 8.32 14.70
C THR A 185 19.32 8.29 15.23
N ASP A 186 19.52 8.00 16.53
CA ASP A 186 20.85 7.80 17.12
C ASP A 186 21.56 6.65 16.37
N PRO A 187 22.73 6.90 15.74
CA PRO A 187 23.36 5.93 14.85
C PRO A 187 23.79 4.64 15.58
N ASP A 188 24.27 4.75 16.82
CA ASP A 188 24.74 3.62 17.60
C ASP A 188 23.56 2.74 18.04
N LYS A 189 22.46 3.35 18.47
CA LYS A 189 21.25 2.62 18.87
C LYS A 189 20.51 2.05 17.66
N LYS A 190 20.42 2.81 16.58
CA LYS A 190 19.82 2.40 15.31
C LYS A 190 20.50 1.14 14.76
N ALA A 191 21.83 1.08 14.80
CA ALA A 191 22.58 -0.10 14.35
C ALA A 191 22.24 -1.38 15.13
N ASN A 192 21.77 -1.26 16.38
CA ASN A 192 21.33 -2.39 17.20
C ASN A 192 19.85 -2.75 17.00
N ILE A 193 18.99 -1.77 16.68
CA ILE A 193 17.55 -1.97 16.44
C ILE A 193 17.28 -2.50 15.03
N ASP A 194 18.05 -2.04 14.03
CA ASP A 194 17.87 -2.44 12.62
C ASP A 194 18.42 -3.84 12.30
N LEU A 195 18.83 -4.61 13.32
CA LEU A 195 19.29 -5.98 13.14
C LEU A 195 18.13 -6.90 12.76
N VAL A 196 18.17 -7.41 11.53
CA VAL A 196 17.24 -8.41 11.04
C VAL A 196 17.65 -9.78 11.58
N SER A 197 16.74 -10.44 12.30
CA SER A 197 16.93 -11.78 12.82
C SER A 197 16.55 -12.85 11.77
N THR A 198 17.01 -14.08 11.98
CA THR A 198 16.57 -15.24 11.17
C THR A 198 15.05 -15.45 11.28
N ASP A 199 14.47 -15.15 12.43
CA ASP A 199 13.04 -15.29 12.67
C ASP A 199 12.23 -14.32 11.80
N ASP A 200 12.77 -13.12 11.52
CA ASP A 200 12.13 -12.15 10.61
C ASP A 200 12.09 -12.69 9.18
N TYR A 201 13.17 -13.32 8.71
CA TYR A 201 13.18 -13.96 7.39
C TYR A 201 12.22 -15.14 7.31
N LEU A 202 12.14 -15.97 8.35
CA LEU A 202 11.20 -17.09 8.41
C LEU A 202 9.75 -16.60 8.43
N TYR A 203 9.48 -15.54 9.20
CA TYR A 203 8.17 -14.91 9.26
C TYR A 203 7.77 -14.35 7.88
N LEU A 204 8.66 -13.59 7.23
CA LEU A 204 8.41 -13.06 5.88
C LEU A 204 8.21 -14.17 4.85
N ALA A 205 9.00 -15.25 4.91
CA ALA A 205 8.84 -16.40 4.02
C ALA A 205 7.49 -17.12 4.26
N ALA A 206 7.10 -17.32 5.51
CA ALA A 206 5.82 -17.92 5.86
C ALA A 206 4.65 -17.04 5.40
N GLU A 207 4.68 -15.74 5.70
CA GLU A 207 3.65 -14.78 5.29
C GLU A 207 3.53 -14.72 3.75
N GLY A 208 4.67 -14.71 3.04
CA GLY A 208 4.70 -14.76 1.58
C GLY A 208 4.11 -16.06 1.02
N LEU A 209 4.48 -17.22 1.55
CA LEU A 209 3.93 -18.52 1.12
C LEU A 209 2.42 -18.62 1.38
N PHE A 210 1.96 -18.19 2.57
CA PHE A 210 0.53 -18.17 2.88
C PHE A 210 -0.23 -17.19 2.00
N GLY A 211 0.34 -16.01 1.71
CA GLY A 211 -0.24 -15.05 0.78
C GLY A 211 -0.38 -15.61 -0.64
N ILE A 212 0.65 -16.28 -1.14
CA ILE A 212 0.64 -16.97 -2.44
C ILE A 212 -0.43 -18.06 -2.48
N LEU A 213 -0.51 -18.90 -1.44
CA LEU A 213 -1.50 -19.97 -1.34
C LEU A 213 -2.93 -19.41 -1.25
N ALA A 214 -3.14 -18.38 -0.41
CA ALA A 214 -4.43 -17.72 -0.26
C ALA A 214 -4.88 -17.07 -1.57
N GLY A 215 -3.96 -16.48 -2.33
CA GLY A 215 -4.24 -16.02 -3.69
C GLY A 215 -4.62 -17.17 -4.62
N ALA A 216 -3.83 -18.24 -4.66
CA ALA A 216 -4.06 -19.41 -5.52
C ALA A 216 -5.42 -20.10 -5.30
N VAL A 217 -5.99 -20.05 -4.09
CA VAL A 217 -7.33 -20.58 -3.78
C VAL A 217 -8.43 -19.88 -4.60
N LEU A 218 -8.23 -18.63 -5.02
CA LEU A 218 -9.19 -17.90 -5.87
C LEU A 218 -9.14 -18.34 -7.34
N ALA A 219 -8.14 -19.13 -7.74
CA ALA A 219 -7.92 -19.49 -9.13
C ALA A 219 -9.13 -20.16 -9.82
N PRO A 220 -9.90 -21.07 -9.21
CA PRO A 220 -11.07 -21.67 -9.87
C PRO A 220 -12.13 -20.63 -10.25
N PHE A 221 -12.37 -19.66 -9.37
CA PHE A 221 -13.35 -18.59 -9.61
C PHE A 221 -12.86 -17.63 -10.69
N ALA A 222 -11.60 -17.20 -10.60
CA ALA A 222 -10.98 -16.37 -11.61
C ALA A 222 -10.90 -17.07 -12.98
N ALA A 223 -10.61 -18.37 -13.01
CA ALA A 223 -10.51 -19.14 -14.25
C ALA A 223 -11.87 -19.28 -14.92
N ALA A 224 -12.94 -19.45 -14.13
CA ALA A 224 -14.31 -19.44 -14.63
C ALA A 224 -14.70 -18.05 -15.18
N ALA A 225 -14.37 -16.98 -14.45
CA ALA A 225 -14.70 -15.61 -14.85
C ALA A 225 -13.94 -15.17 -16.12
N TRP A 226 -12.62 -15.35 -16.15
CA TRP A 226 -11.76 -14.91 -17.26
C TRP A 226 -11.81 -15.88 -18.44
N GLY A 227 -11.83 -17.19 -18.17
CA GLY A 227 -11.81 -18.24 -19.18
C GLY A 227 -13.18 -18.58 -19.77
N GLY A 228 -14.26 -18.44 -18.99
CA GLY A 228 -15.61 -18.79 -19.43
C GLY A 228 -16.09 -17.98 -20.64
N ILE A 229 -15.77 -16.69 -20.67
CA ILE A 229 -16.11 -15.82 -21.80
C ILE A 229 -15.21 -16.11 -23.00
N GLY A 230 -13.92 -16.39 -22.80
CA GLY A 230 -13.03 -16.76 -23.90
C GLY A 230 -13.37 -18.13 -24.53
N LEU A 231 -14.03 -19.03 -23.81
CA LEU A 231 -14.60 -20.27 -24.39
C LEU A 231 -15.66 -19.99 -25.46
N ILE A 232 -16.38 -18.85 -25.40
CA ILE A 232 -17.35 -18.46 -26.43
C ILE A 232 -16.66 -18.25 -27.78
N ALA A 233 -15.39 -17.82 -27.79
CA ALA A 233 -14.60 -17.68 -29.02
C ALA A 233 -14.42 -19.02 -29.76
N PHE A 234 -14.41 -20.15 -29.05
CA PHE A 234 -14.29 -21.47 -29.66
C PHE A 234 -15.59 -21.95 -30.35
N ILE A 235 -16.72 -21.28 -30.10
CA ILE A 235 -17.95 -21.48 -30.87
C ILE A 235 -17.73 -21.06 -32.33
N PHE A 236 -16.88 -20.06 -32.60
CA PHE A 236 -16.50 -19.70 -33.97
C PHE A 236 -15.71 -20.82 -34.67
N ASN A 237 -14.86 -21.56 -33.95
CA ASN A 237 -14.17 -22.74 -34.50
C ASN A 237 -15.17 -23.80 -35.01
N PHE A 238 -16.24 -24.02 -34.25
CA PHE A 238 -17.30 -24.95 -34.63
C PHE A 238 -17.99 -24.55 -35.95
N ILE A 239 -18.11 -23.24 -36.22
CA ILE A 239 -18.68 -22.72 -37.47
C ILE A 239 -17.71 -22.96 -38.66
N PHE A 240 -16.42 -22.65 -38.50
CA PHE A 240 -15.42 -22.79 -39.57
C PHE A 240 -15.02 -24.25 -39.85
N SER A 241 -14.99 -25.10 -38.83
CA SER A 241 -14.70 -26.53 -38.97
C SER A 241 -15.74 -27.27 -39.83
N ARG A 242 -16.96 -26.74 -39.99
CA ARG A 242 -17.97 -27.27 -40.91
C ARG A 242 -17.66 -27.02 -42.39
N LEU A 243 -16.69 -26.15 -42.73
CA LEU A 243 -16.36 -25.79 -44.11
C LEU A 243 -15.45 -26.82 -44.83
N ASN A 244 -15.17 -27.97 -44.21
CA ASN A 244 -14.64 -29.21 -44.80
C ASN A 244 -13.31 -29.14 -45.59
N LYS A 245 -12.59 -28.02 -45.54
CA LYS A 245 -11.25 -27.86 -46.14
C LYS A 245 -10.17 -27.88 -45.07
N ILE A 246 -9.15 -28.70 -45.24
CA ILE A 246 -8.03 -28.90 -44.29
C ILE A 246 -7.39 -27.57 -43.89
N PHE A 247 -7.12 -26.70 -44.87
CA PHE A 247 -6.53 -25.37 -44.62
C PHE A 247 -7.41 -24.48 -43.73
N PHE A 248 -8.73 -24.47 -43.97
CA PHE A 248 -9.68 -23.67 -43.20
C PHE A 248 -9.87 -24.21 -41.78
N ARG A 249 -9.68 -25.51 -41.58
CA ARG A 249 -9.67 -26.13 -40.26
C ARG A 249 -8.45 -25.69 -39.45
N THR A 250 -7.24 -25.77 -39.98
CA THR A 250 -6.03 -25.35 -39.26
C THR A 250 -6.04 -23.84 -38.97
N MET A 251 -6.44 -23.01 -39.93
CA MET A 251 -6.60 -21.57 -39.69
C MET A 251 -7.69 -21.28 -38.65
N GLY A 252 -8.83 -21.97 -38.70
CA GLY A 252 -9.90 -21.83 -37.72
C GLY A 252 -9.45 -22.21 -36.31
N GLU A 253 -8.66 -23.28 -36.17
CA GLU A 253 -8.09 -23.72 -34.89
C GLU A 253 -7.13 -22.67 -34.31
N ILE A 254 -6.20 -22.14 -35.13
CA ILE A 254 -5.26 -21.09 -34.71
C ILE A 254 -6.01 -19.81 -34.32
N LEU A 255 -6.95 -19.35 -35.15
CA LEU A 255 -7.73 -18.14 -34.88
C LEU A 255 -8.59 -18.28 -33.63
N SER A 256 -9.11 -19.48 -33.35
CA SER A 256 -9.93 -19.72 -32.15
C SER A 256 -9.08 -19.74 -30.88
N ILE A 257 -7.89 -20.34 -30.93
CA ILE A 257 -6.92 -20.25 -29.82
C ILE A 257 -6.51 -18.80 -29.62
N ALA A 258 -6.07 -18.12 -30.67
CA ALA A 258 -5.63 -16.73 -30.58
C ALA A 258 -6.74 -15.80 -30.07
N GLY A 259 -7.96 -15.93 -30.58
CA GLY A 259 -9.12 -15.16 -30.14
C GLY A 259 -9.53 -15.45 -28.69
N GLY A 260 -9.55 -16.73 -28.30
CA GLY A 260 -9.85 -17.13 -26.92
C GLY A 260 -8.82 -16.62 -25.93
N LEU A 261 -7.52 -16.71 -26.26
CA LEU A 261 -6.43 -16.17 -25.45
C LEU A 261 -6.49 -14.63 -25.38
N PHE A 262 -6.76 -13.98 -26.50
CA PHE A 262 -6.90 -12.52 -26.55
C PHE A 262 -8.04 -12.04 -25.64
N ILE A 263 -9.22 -12.67 -25.73
CA ILE A 263 -10.37 -12.34 -24.87
C ILE A 263 -10.04 -12.61 -23.40
N PHE A 264 -9.39 -13.74 -23.10
CA PHE A 264 -8.95 -14.06 -21.73
C PHE A 264 -8.04 -12.96 -21.17
N TRP A 265 -7.00 -12.56 -21.90
CA TRP A 265 -6.09 -11.50 -21.48
C TRP A 265 -6.78 -10.15 -21.35
N TRP A 266 -7.68 -9.82 -22.27
CA TRP A 266 -8.42 -8.58 -22.23
C TRP A 266 -9.29 -8.49 -20.96
N ILE A 267 -10.02 -9.55 -20.63
CA ILE A 267 -10.85 -9.61 -19.42
C ILE A 267 -9.98 -9.59 -18.17
N LYS A 268 -8.91 -10.39 -18.13
CA LYS A 268 -7.96 -10.44 -17.01
C LYS A 268 -7.43 -9.05 -16.69
N ASN A 269 -6.92 -8.32 -17.70
CA ASN A 269 -6.43 -6.96 -17.54
C ASN A 269 -7.54 -5.98 -17.11
N ALA A 270 -8.76 -6.11 -17.65
CA ALA A 270 -9.88 -5.27 -17.26
C ALA A 270 -10.31 -5.48 -15.80
N THR A 271 -10.16 -6.71 -15.28
CA THR A 271 -10.55 -7.07 -13.90
C THR A 271 -9.42 -6.91 -12.87
N LEU A 272 -8.15 -6.80 -13.30
CA LEU A 272 -6.99 -6.60 -12.43
C LEU A 272 -6.37 -5.22 -12.71
N PRO A 273 -7.01 -4.12 -12.23
CA PRO A 273 -6.45 -2.79 -12.40
C PRO A 273 -5.09 -2.70 -11.71
N GLY A 274 -4.07 -2.25 -12.43
CA GLY A 274 -2.70 -2.15 -11.93
C GLY A 274 -1.77 -3.30 -12.30
N LEU A 275 -2.24 -4.39 -12.93
CA LEU A 275 -1.40 -5.52 -13.36
C LEU A 275 -0.17 -5.09 -14.19
N LEU A 276 -0.33 -4.08 -15.04
CA LEU A 276 0.71 -3.60 -15.97
C LEU A 276 1.20 -2.19 -15.68
N ASP A 277 0.57 -1.47 -14.74
CA ASP A 277 0.77 -0.02 -14.62
C ASP A 277 1.30 0.41 -13.24
N ASP A 278 0.88 -0.23 -12.14
CA ASP A 278 1.04 0.36 -10.80
C ASP A 278 1.35 -0.68 -9.70
N TYR A 279 0.89 -1.93 -9.85
CA TYR A 279 1.21 -2.97 -8.87
C TYR A 279 2.52 -3.69 -9.20
N ILE A 280 3.50 -3.56 -8.30
CA ILE A 280 4.76 -4.30 -8.40
C ILE A 280 4.55 -5.73 -7.89
N PRO A 281 4.79 -6.77 -8.70
CA PRO A 281 4.66 -8.15 -8.28
C PRO A 281 5.45 -8.46 -7.00
N PHE A 282 4.83 -9.21 -6.09
CA PHE A 282 5.37 -9.58 -4.78
C PHE A 282 5.53 -8.47 -3.75
N SER A 283 5.25 -7.21 -4.08
CA SER A 283 5.35 -6.06 -3.15
C SER A 283 4.47 -6.20 -1.91
N ALA A 284 3.37 -6.94 -1.99
CA ALA A 284 2.52 -7.25 -0.84
C ALA A 284 3.20 -8.14 0.23
N TRP A 285 4.27 -8.85 -0.12
CA TRP A 285 4.98 -9.77 0.78
C TRP A 285 6.45 -9.42 0.96
N ILE A 286 7.02 -8.66 0.03
CA ILE A 286 8.42 -8.22 0.06
C ILE A 286 8.40 -6.71 0.33
N PRO A 287 8.65 -6.27 1.58
CA PRO A 287 8.42 -4.88 2.01
C PRO A 287 9.38 -3.85 1.40
N ARG A 288 10.45 -4.28 0.71
CA ARG A 288 11.36 -3.39 -0.03
C ARG A 288 11.84 -4.06 -1.30
N ILE A 289 11.27 -3.66 -2.42
CA ILE A 289 11.77 -4.01 -3.75
C ILE A 289 12.62 -2.82 -4.24
N PRO A 290 13.88 -3.04 -4.64
CA PRO A 290 14.70 -1.99 -5.24
C PRO A 290 14.01 -1.39 -6.46
N SER A 291 14.06 -0.05 -6.61
CA SER A 291 13.38 0.66 -7.70
C SER A 291 13.80 0.18 -9.10
N GLN A 292 15.04 -0.31 -9.24
CA GLN A 292 15.54 -0.86 -10.51
C GLN A 292 14.84 -2.16 -10.93
N LEU A 293 14.20 -2.87 -9.99
CA LEU A 293 13.50 -4.13 -10.24
C LEU A 293 11.99 -3.94 -10.48
N GLU A 294 11.44 -2.77 -10.18
CA GLU A 294 10.00 -2.52 -10.29
C GLU A 294 9.49 -2.73 -11.73
N THR A 295 10.03 -2.00 -12.70
CA THR A 295 9.62 -2.13 -14.12
C THR A 295 9.87 -3.53 -14.68
N PRO A 296 11.06 -4.17 -14.46
CA PRO A 296 11.27 -5.56 -14.86
C PRO A 296 10.27 -6.54 -14.25
N LEU A 297 9.83 -6.34 -13.00
CA LEU A 297 8.85 -7.23 -12.37
C LEU A 297 7.45 -7.01 -12.96
N ILE A 298 7.01 -5.75 -13.07
CA ILE A 298 5.69 -5.37 -13.62
C ILE A 298 5.47 -5.99 -15.01
N ILE A 299 6.47 -5.93 -15.89
CA ILE A 299 6.36 -6.48 -17.24
C ILE A 299 6.75 -7.97 -17.28
N GLY A 300 7.83 -8.32 -16.60
CA GLY A 300 8.46 -9.64 -16.70
C GLY A 300 7.61 -10.74 -16.07
N VAL A 301 6.96 -10.50 -14.93
CA VAL A 301 6.19 -11.54 -14.24
C VAL A 301 4.94 -11.94 -15.03
N PRO A 302 4.07 -11.03 -15.51
CA PRO A 302 2.94 -11.41 -16.37
C PRO A 302 3.37 -12.15 -17.64
N VAL A 303 4.45 -11.69 -18.30
CA VAL A 303 4.99 -12.33 -19.50
C VAL A 303 5.52 -13.72 -19.21
N LEU A 304 6.25 -13.90 -18.10
CA LEU A 304 6.77 -15.20 -17.69
C LEU A 304 5.63 -16.18 -17.39
N ILE A 305 4.59 -15.74 -16.68
CA ILE A 305 3.38 -16.53 -16.43
C ILE A 305 2.73 -16.95 -17.76
N ALA A 306 2.60 -16.02 -18.71
CA ALA A 306 2.04 -16.29 -20.02
C ALA A 306 2.84 -17.36 -20.79
N ILE A 307 4.16 -17.21 -20.83
CA ILE A 307 5.09 -18.11 -21.53
C ILE A 307 5.08 -19.50 -20.90
N LEU A 308 5.15 -19.59 -19.56
CA LEU A 308 5.12 -20.86 -18.85
C LEU A 308 3.80 -21.59 -19.07
N SER A 309 2.68 -20.87 -18.97
CA SER A 309 1.34 -21.42 -19.22
C SER A 309 1.19 -21.90 -20.65
N PHE A 310 1.69 -21.14 -21.62
CA PHE A 310 1.72 -21.52 -23.03
C PHE A 310 2.55 -22.77 -23.27
N ALA A 311 3.79 -22.80 -22.78
CA ALA A 311 4.70 -23.92 -22.96
C ALA A 311 4.11 -25.21 -22.39
N ILE A 312 3.61 -25.18 -21.14
CA ILE A 312 3.02 -26.35 -20.49
C ILE A 312 1.76 -26.81 -21.24
N ALA A 313 0.86 -25.88 -21.61
CA ALA A 313 -0.34 -26.20 -22.38
C ALA A 313 0.01 -26.83 -23.74
N TRP A 314 1.04 -26.30 -24.42
CA TRP A 314 1.52 -26.81 -25.70
C TRP A 314 2.08 -28.23 -25.59
N PHE A 315 3.04 -28.46 -24.69
CA PHE A 315 3.66 -29.77 -24.51
C PHE A 315 2.65 -30.82 -24.06
N LYS A 316 1.70 -30.47 -23.20
CA LYS A 316 0.66 -31.41 -22.74
C LYS A 316 -0.38 -31.72 -23.81
N THR A 317 -0.70 -30.76 -24.69
CA THR A 317 -1.76 -30.94 -25.69
C THR A 317 -1.22 -31.49 -27.01
N TYR A 318 -0.20 -30.86 -27.58
CA TYR A 318 0.30 -31.20 -28.92
C TYR A 318 1.53 -32.12 -28.89
N GLY A 319 2.21 -32.26 -27.74
CA GLY A 319 3.38 -33.14 -27.62
C GLY A 319 3.11 -34.63 -27.88
N LYS A 320 1.85 -35.07 -27.89
CA LYS A 320 1.43 -36.46 -28.16
C LYS A 320 0.72 -36.67 -29.51
N GLY A 321 0.72 -35.69 -30.40
CA GLY A 321 0.24 -35.84 -31.79
C GLY A 321 -1.29 -35.82 -32.01
N SER A 322 -2.11 -35.59 -30.96
CA SER A 322 -3.57 -35.47 -31.06
C SER A 322 -4.12 -34.38 -30.13
N GLY A 323 -3.65 -33.16 -30.32
CA GLY A 323 -4.03 -32.02 -29.48
C GLY A 323 -5.41 -31.45 -29.80
N SER A 324 -6.24 -31.27 -28.77
CA SER A 324 -7.50 -30.54 -28.87
C SER A 324 -7.26 -29.05 -28.55
N PRO A 325 -7.65 -28.11 -29.44
CA PRO A 325 -7.56 -26.67 -29.17
C PRO A 325 -8.25 -26.24 -27.88
N ILE A 326 -9.36 -26.90 -27.52
CA ILE A 326 -10.09 -26.64 -26.28
C ILE A 326 -9.27 -27.10 -25.07
N ASN A 327 -8.65 -28.28 -25.13
CA ASN A 327 -7.79 -28.77 -24.05
C ASN A 327 -6.58 -27.85 -23.85
N PHE A 328 -5.98 -27.37 -24.94
CA PHE A 328 -4.91 -26.38 -24.88
C PHE A 328 -5.36 -25.13 -24.13
N TYR A 329 -6.52 -24.58 -24.51
CA TYR A 329 -7.08 -23.39 -23.90
C TYR A 329 -7.38 -23.58 -22.41
N LEU A 330 -8.04 -24.68 -22.04
CA LEU A 330 -8.39 -24.97 -20.65
C LEU A 330 -7.14 -25.12 -19.77
N ILE A 331 -6.10 -25.81 -20.26
CA ILE A 331 -4.84 -25.96 -19.52
C ILE A 331 -4.14 -24.60 -19.40
N TYR A 332 -4.10 -23.82 -20.47
CA TYR A 332 -3.52 -22.48 -20.46
C TYR A 332 -4.20 -21.59 -19.42
N VAL A 333 -5.53 -21.47 -19.49
CA VAL A 333 -6.32 -20.64 -18.57
C VAL A 333 -6.13 -21.10 -17.13
N ALA A 334 -6.17 -22.41 -16.87
CA ALA A 334 -6.00 -22.93 -15.51
C ALA A 334 -4.63 -22.57 -14.93
N LEU A 335 -3.55 -22.73 -15.70
CA LEU A 335 -2.19 -22.42 -15.25
C LEU A 335 -1.94 -20.92 -15.12
N ASP A 336 -2.33 -20.14 -16.12
CA ASP A 336 -2.14 -18.68 -16.11
C ASP A 336 -2.92 -18.07 -14.95
N THR A 337 -4.16 -18.52 -14.75
CA THR A 337 -5.01 -18.04 -13.66
C THR A 337 -4.46 -18.45 -12.30
N LEU A 338 -3.99 -19.70 -12.14
CA LEU A 338 -3.40 -20.16 -10.89
C LEU A 338 -2.18 -19.32 -10.51
N MET A 339 -1.24 -19.14 -11.45
CA MET A 339 -0.03 -18.35 -11.21
C MET A 339 -0.33 -16.86 -11.05
N SER A 340 -1.30 -16.33 -11.79
CA SER A 340 -1.71 -14.93 -11.64
C SER A 340 -2.39 -14.69 -10.29
N CYS A 341 -3.27 -15.57 -9.84
CA CYS A 341 -3.89 -15.43 -8.52
C CYS A 341 -2.86 -15.62 -7.39
N ALA A 342 -1.87 -16.48 -7.58
CA ALA A 342 -0.75 -16.63 -6.65
C ALA A 342 0.05 -15.33 -6.45
N VAL A 343 0.24 -14.53 -7.49
CA VAL A 343 1.07 -13.29 -7.43
C VAL A 343 0.23 -12.02 -7.21
N TYR A 344 -0.96 -11.99 -7.76
CA TYR A 344 -1.85 -10.83 -7.81
C TYR A 344 -3.14 -11.02 -7.01
N GLY A 345 -3.26 -12.10 -6.24
CA GLY A 345 -4.46 -12.39 -5.44
C GLY A 345 -4.81 -11.25 -4.49
N ILE A 346 -3.81 -10.50 -4.00
CA ILE A 346 -4.03 -9.30 -3.18
C ILE A 346 -4.84 -8.21 -3.90
N LEU A 347 -4.68 -8.06 -5.22
CA LEU A 347 -5.47 -7.11 -6.02
C LEU A 347 -6.94 -7.51 -6.06
N ILE A 348 -7.21 -8.82 -6.04
CA ILE A 348 -8.57 -9.35 -5.99
C ILE A 348 -9.14 -9.11 -4.59
N TYR A 349 -8.40 -9.42 -3.53
CA TYR A 349 -8.85 -9.19 -2.15
C TYR A 349 -9.10 -7.72 -1.84
N GLY A 350 -8.24 -6.79 -2.27
CA GLY A 350 -8.42 -5.35 -2.04
C GLY A 350 -9.50 -4.69 -2.89
N SER A 351 -10.15 -5.44 -3.79
CA SER A 351 -11.27 -4.94 -4.61
C SER A 351 -12.66 -5.26 -4.04
N PHE A 352 -12.73 -6.13 -3.02
CA PHE A 352 -13.95 -6.51 -2.29
C PHE A 352 -13.84 -6.10 -0.83
#